data_AF-X1JFQ5-F1
#
_entry.id   AF-X1JFQ5-F1
#
_cell.length_a   1.000
_cell.length_b   1.000
_cell.length_c   1.000
_cell.angle_alpha   90.00
_cell.angle_beta   90.00
_cell.angle_gamma   90.00
#
_symmetry.space_group_name_H-M   'P 1'
#
loop_
_entity.id
_entity.type
_entity.pdbx_description
1 polymer ?
#
loop_
_entity_poly.entity_id
_entity_poly.type
_entity_poly.pdbx_seq_one_letter_code
_entity_poly.pdbx_strand_id
1 'polypeptide(L)'
;WIKYVTKASFRESEWDELLAVSLYGFHNAGWAGHWEDPPAWRLTGSDKKYNPLVKVAQGLHPETGKPITWSRKPVPWVLALMEDPVDIGGGWYLLPPIRPPPGLPPEITQKLFWMDQVHRAEVQLAEQRARDERERASSEQQGWWYDVLKPESTEGDFPS
;
A
#
# COMPACT_ATOMS: atom_id res chain seq x y z
N TRP A 1 -2.31 -29.44 -10.48
CA TRP A 1 -1.02 -28.74 -10.56
C TRP A 1 -0.23 -29.42 -11.67
N ILE A 2 0.08 -28.72 -12.76
CA ILE A 2 0.79 -29.30 -13.90
C ILE A 2 2.26 -28.91 -13.74
N LYS A 3 3.13 -29.89 -13.48
CA LYS A 3 4.58 -29.72 -13.45
C LYS A 3 5.08 -29.77 -14.89
N TYR A 4 5.45 -28.62 -15.46
CA TYR A 4 6.22 -28.61 -16.69
C TYR A 4 7.65 -29.07 -16.38
N VAL A 5 7.96 -30.31 -16.73
CA VAL A 5 9.35 -30.80 -16.75
C VAL A 5 9.93 -30.38 -18.10
N THR A 6 10.60 -29.24 -18.16
CA THR A 6 11.40 -28.85 -19.34
C THR A 6 12.74 -29.58 -19.35
N LYS A 7 12.70 -30.91 -19.18
CA LYS A 7 13.78 -31.76 -19.65
C LYS A 7 13.41 -32.06 -21.09
N ALA A 8 14.16 -31.55 -22.06
CA ALA A 8 14.03 -31.93 -23.46
C ALA A 8 14.54 -33.37 -23.67
N SER A 9 14.07 -34.29 -22.84
CA SER A 9 14.24 -35.72 -23.02
C SER A 9 12.89 -36.26 -23.44
N PHE A 10 12.52 -36.03 -24.69
CA PHE A 10 11.65 -36.94 -25.43
C PHE A 10 12.42 -38.27 -25.60
N ARG A 11 12.59 -38.99 -24.50
CA ARG A 11 12.95 -40.41 -24.52
C ARG A 11 11.70 -41.29 -24.36
N GLU A 12 10.60 -40.70 -23.91
CA GLU A 12 9.28 -41.33 -23.83
C GLU A 12 8.54 -41.07 -25.15
N SER A 13 8.77 -41.92 -26.15
CA SER A 13 8.05 -41.88 -27.43
C SER A 13 6.57 -42.27 -27.29
N GLU A 14 6.20 -42.87 -26.16
CA GLU A 14 4.84 -43.35 -25.86
C GLU A 14 3.78 -42.23 -25.87
N TRP A 15 4.18 -40.98 -25.68
CA TRP A 15 3.25 -39.85 -25.60
C TRP A 15 2.83 -39.29 -26.96
N ASP A 16 3.71 -39.35 -27.98
CA ASP A 16 3.43 -38.96 -29.37
C ASP A 16 4.59 -39.38 -30.29
N GLU A 17 4.43 -40.53 -30.97
CA GLU A 17 5.47 -41.09 -31.84
C GLU A 17 5.75 -40.22 -33.07
N LEU A 18 4.74 -39.59 -33.66
CA LEU A 18 4.90 -38.79 -34.87
C LEU A 18 5.69 -37.51 -34.57
N LEU A 19 5.39 -36.86 -33.45
CA LEU A 19 6.14 -35.70 -32.98
C LEU A 19 7.58 -36.10 -32.63
N ALA A 20 7.78 -37.21 -31.92
CA ALA A 20 9.11 -37.70 -31.55
C ALA A 20 9.98 -38.01 -32.77
N VAL A 21 9.42 -38.62 -33.83
CA VAL A 21 10.12 -38.88 -35.09
C VAL A 21 10.43 -37.57 -35.81
N SER A 22 9.51 -36.60 -35.84
CA SER A 22 9.75 -35.29 -36.48
C SER A 22 10.83 -34.45 -35.79
N LEU A 23 11.02 -34.66 -34.48
CA LEU A 23 12.04 -34.01 -33.66
C LEU A 23 13.35 -34.83 -33.56
N TYR A 24 13.35 -36.07 -34.06
CA TYR A 24 14.52 -36.94 -34.05
C TYR A 24 15.60 -36.37 -34.97
N GLY A 25 16.69 -35.89 -34.38
CA GLY A 25 17.75 -35.18 -35.11
C GLY A 25 17.55 -33.66 -35.22
N PHE A 26 16.51 -33.10 -34.57
CA PHE A 26 16.36 -31.65 -34.42
C PHE A 26 17.48 -31.11 -33.51
N HIS A 27 18.58 -30.71 -34.13
CA HIS A 27 19.63 -29.96 -33.46
C HIS A 27 19.14 -28.53 -33.35
N ASN A 28 19.02 -28.02 -32.12
CA ASN A 28 18.71 -26.61 -31.88
C ASN A 28 19.73 -25.77 -32.66
N ALA A 29 19.31 -25.23 -33.80
CA ALA A 29 20.13 -24.40 -34.67
C ALA A 29 20.44 -23.11 -33.92
N GLY A 30 21.51 -23.13 -33.12
CA GLY A 30 21.88 -22.02 -32.27
C GLY A 30 23.12 -22.27 -31.44
N TRP A 31 23.27 -23.44 -30.82
CA TRP A 31 24.32 -23.66 -29.82
C TRP A 31 25.18 -24.89 -30.11
N ALA A 32 26.50 -24.68 -30.17
CA ALA A 32 27.50 -25.75 -30.18
C ALA A 32 27.76 -26.21 -28.73
N GLY A 33 27.45 -27.47 -28.42
CA GLY A 33 27.71 -28.09 -27.12
C GLY A 33 27.50 -29.61 -27.18
N HIS A 34 28.17 -30.35 -26.29
CA HIS A 34 28.00 -31.80 -26.12
C HIS A 34 26.79 -32.10 -25.24
N TRP A 35 26.14 -33.24 -25.47
CA TRP A 35 24.98 -33.70 -24.69
C TRP A 35 25.25 -33.92 -23.20
N GLU A 36 26.52 -34.17 -22.84
CA GLU A 36 26.98 -34.33 -21.45
C GLU A 36 27.33 -32.99 -20.78
N ASP A 37 27.30 -31.88 -21.54
CA ASP A 37 27.61 -30.57 -20.98
C ASP A 37 26.50 -30.13 -20.01
N PRO A 38 26.85 -29.40 -18.94
CA PRO A 38 25.86 -28.81 -18.06
C PRO A 38 24.90 -27.91 -18.86
N PRO A 39 23.61 -27.84 -18.48
CA PRO A 39 22.61 -27.11 -19.23
C PRO A 39 23.04 -25.67 -19.48
N ALA A 40 23.32 -25.35 -20.74
CA ALA A 40 23.80 -24.03 -21.16
C ALA A 40 22.76 -22.91 -20.94
N TRP A 41 21.49 -23.26 -20.67
CA TRP A 41 20.43 -22.34 -20.27
C TRP A 41 20.57 -21.91 -18.80
N ARG A 42 21.74 -21.45 -18.38
CA ARG A 42 21.81 -20.57 -17.21
C ARG A 42 21.54 -19.16 -17.69
N LEU A 43 20.57 -18.51 -17.06
CA LEU A 43 20.37 -17.08 -17.19
C LEU A 43 21.65 -16.38 -16.69
N THR A 44 22.57 -16.09 -17.60
CA THR A 44 23.96 -15.70 -17.29
C THR A 44 24.02 -14.20 -17.02
N GLY A 45 23.37 -13.73 -15.94
CA GLY A 45 23.46 -12.35 -15.42
C GLY A 45 23.02 -11.20 -16.35
N SER A 46 22.86 -11.47 -17.64
CA SER A 46 22.34 -10.62 -18.73
C SER A 46 20.81 -10.61 -18.76
N ASP A 47 20.19 -11.59 -18.08
CA ASP A 47 18.75 -11.72 -17.93
C ASP A 47 18.16 -10.96 -16.73
N LYS A 48 18.91 -10.02 -16.15
CA LYS A 48 18.37 -9.09 -15.13
C LYS A 48 17.09 -8.41 -15.61
N LYS A 49 16.90 -8.23 -16.92
CA LYS A 49 15.67 -7.72 -17.53
C LYS A 49 14.42 -8.54 -17.22
N TYR A 50 14.56 -9.83 -16.92
CA TYR A 50 13.44 -10.73 -16.61
C TYR A 50 13.25 -10.98 -15.11
N ASN A 51 14.12 -10.45 -14.25
CA ASN A 51 13.91 -10.48 -12.80
C ASN A 51 12.56 -9.88 -12.36
N PRO A 52 12.04 -8.80 -12.99
CA PRO A 52 10.68 -8.32 -12.76
C PRO A 52 9.60 -9.38 -12.97
N LEU A 53 9.75 -10.23 -14.00
CA LEU A 53 8.77 -11.27 -14.34
C LEU A 53 8.68 -12.37 -13.28
N VAL A 54 9.79 -12.68 -12.60
CA VAL A 54 9.79 -13.64 -11.49
C VAL A 54 8.88 -13.18 -10.36
N LYS A 55 8.89 -11.88 -10.05
CA LYS A 55 8.00 -11.29 -9.03
C LYS A 55 6.54 -11.31 -9.49
N VAL A 56 6.27 -10.96 -10.75
CA VAL A 56 4.91 -11.01 -11.33
C VAL A 56 4.35 -12.43 -11.28
N ALA A 57 5.16 -13.45 -11.58
CA ALA A 57 4.76 -14.86 -11.48
C ALA A 57 4.42 -15.29 -10.05
N GLN A 58 5.07 -14.68 -9.05
CA GLN A 58 4.77 -14.87 -7.63
C GLN A 58 3.57 -14.02 -7.15
N GLY A 59 2.95 -13.23 -8.04
CA GLY A 59 1.85 -12.33 -7.70
C GLY A 59 2.31 -11.07 -6.97
N LEU A 60 3.58 -10.68 -7.10
CA LEU A 60 4.17 -9.50 -6.47
C LEU A 60 4.50 -8.42 -7.49
N HIS A 61 4.33 -7.16 -7.10
CA HIS A 61 4.64 -6.00 -7.92
C HIS A 61 6.15 -5.97 -8.21
N PRO A 62 6.57 -5.77 -9.48
CA PRO A 62 7.97 -5.92 -9.89
C PRO A 62 8.92 -4.95 -9.18
N GLU A 63 8.50 -3.70 -8.94
CA GLU A 63 9.32 -2.72 -8.21
C GLU A 63 9.13 -2.77 -6.69
N THR A 64 7.90 -2.54 -6.21
CA THR A 64 7.59 -2.40 -4.78
C THR A 64 7.51 -3.72 -4.00
N GLY A 65 7.35 -4.87 -4.67
CA GLY A 65 7.17 -6.17 -4.01
C GLY A 65 5.83 -6.36 -3.28
N LYS A 66 4.90 -5.41 -3.39
CA LYS A 66 3.54 -5.53 -2.81
C LYS A 66 2.73 -6.58 -3.58
N PRO A 67 1.77 -7.28 -2.94
CA PRO A 67 0.90 -8.22 -3.65
C PRO A 67 0.09 -7.51 -4.73
N ILE A 68 0.04 -8.08 -5.93
CA ILE A 68 -0.73 -7.56 -7.06
C ILE A 68 -2.20 -7.92 -6.89
N THR A 69 -3.07 -6.92 -6.96
CA THR A 69 -4.52 -7.10 -7.05
C THR A 69 -4.95 -6.93 -8.50
N TRP A 70 -5.31 -8.04 -9.15
CA TRP A 70 -5.77 -8.02 -10.54
C TRP A 70 -7.20 -7.47 -10.63
N SER A 71 -7.36 -6.28 -11.22
CA SER A 71 -8.68 -5.75 -11.53
C SER A 71 -9.29 -6.50 -12.72
N ARG A 72 -10.53 -6.98 -12.60
CA ARG A 72 -11.22 -7.73 -13.68
C ARG A 72 -11.69 -6.87 -14.85
N LYS A 73 -11.56 -5.54 -14.78
CA LYS A 73 -12.05 -4.63 -15.82
C LYS A 73 -10.98 -4.52 -16.92
N PRO A 74 -11.28 -4.93 -18.16
CA PRO A 74 -10.35 -4.71 -19.26
C PRO A 74 -10.22 -3.21 -19.52
N VAL A 75 -8.99 -2.74 -19.66
CA VAL A 75 -8.68 -1.38 -20.09
C VAL A 75 -8.34 -1.42 -21.58
N PRO A 76 -8.91 -0.56 -22.42
CA PRO A 76 -8.51 -0.44 -23.82
C PRO A 76 -7.01 -0.25 -23.97
N TRP A 77 -6.36 -1.07 -24.79
CA TRP A 77 -4.89 -1.06 -24.94
C TRP A 77 -4.33 0.30 -25.36
N VAL A 78 -5.07 1.06 -26.16
CA VAL A 78 -4.70 2.43 -26.58
C VAL A 78 -4.51 3.37 -25.38
N LEU A 79 -5.33 3.26 -24.34
CA LEU A 79 -5.20 4.10 -23.14
C LEU A 79 -3.96 3.72 -22.32
N ALA A 80 -3.59 2.43 -22.29
CA ALA A 80 -2.37 1.99 -21.64
C ALA A 80 -1.12 2.48 -22.37
N LEU A 81 -1.15 2.52 -23.72
CA LEU A 81 -0.05 3.03 -24.54
C LEU A 81 0.17 4.54 -24.39
N MET A 82 -0.88 5.32 -24.15
CA MET A 82 -0.79 6.78 -23.95
C MET A 82 0.02 7.17 -22.69
N GLU A 83 0.18 6.24 -21.74
CA GLU A 83 0.97 6.44 -20.53
C GLU A 83 2.44 5.99 -20.71
N ASP A 84 2.91 5.74 -21.94
CA ASP A 84 4.28 5.33 -22.26
C ASP A 84 4.78 4.14 -21.40
N PRO A 85 4.14 2.96 -21.51
CA PRO A 85 4.47 1.80 -20.69
C PRO A 85 5.84 1.23 -21.04
N VAL A 86 6.58 0.77 -20.01
CA VAL A 86 7.87 0.12 -20.17
C VAL A 86 7.68 -1.38 -20.36
N ASP A 87 8.20 -1.93 -21.46
CA ASP A 87 8.20 -3.37 -21.71
C ASP A 87 9.13 -4.10 -20.73
N ILE A 88 8.57 -5.03 -19.95
CA ILE A 88 9.31 -5.88 -19.00
C ILE A 88 9.45 -7.33 -19.50
N GLY A 89 9.00 -7.60 -20.73
CA GLY A 89 9.12 -8.87 -21.43
C GLY A 89 7.89 -9.78 -21.28
N GLY A 90 7.78 -10.77 -22.18
CA GLY A 90 6.73 -11.80 -22.10
C GLY A 90 5.30 -11.26 -22.25
N GLY A 91 5.13 -10.09 -22.88
CA GLY A 91 3.84 -9.41 -23.03
C GLY A 91 3.38 -8.63 -21.79
N TRP A 92 4.24 -8.50 -20.78
CA TRP A 92 3.99 -7.70 -19.59
C TRP A 92 4.59 -6.31 -19.73
N TYR A 93 3.85 -5.33 -19.22
CA TYR A 93 4.22 -3.92 -19.27
C TYR A 93 4.13 -3.30 -17.88
N LEU A 94 5.07 -2.42 -17.58
CA LEU A 94 5.08 -1.62 -16.37
C LEU A 94 4.64 -0.20 -16.71
N LEU A 95 3.54 0.25 -16.11
CA LEU A 95 3.11 1.63 -16.21
C LEU A 95 4.02 2.53 -15.36
N PRO A 96 4.28 3.77 -15.80
CA PRO A 96 5.00 4.72 -14.97
C PRO A 96 4.23 5.00 -13.67
N PRO A 97 4.94 5.44 -12.62
CA PRO A 97 4.31 5.82 -11.37
C PRO A 97 3.30 6.96 -11.60
N ILE A 98 2.11 6.82 -11.00
CA ILE A 98 1.07 7.86 -11.05
C ILE A 98 1.68 9.16 -10.52
N ARG A 99 1.63 10.22 -11.34
CA ARG A 99 2.11 11.54 -10.92
C ARG A 99 1.39 11.96 -9.64
N PRO A 100 2.12 12.41 -8.59
CA PRO A 100 1.46 12.95 -7.42
C PRO A 100 0.56 14.12 -7.86
N PRO A 101 -0.55 14.35 -7.15
CA PRO A 101 -1.39 15.50 -7.45
C PRO A 101 -0.53 16.77 -7.40
N PRO A 102 -0.81 17.76 -8.27
CA PRO A 102 -0.10 19.02 -8.21
C PRO A 102 -0.26 19.60 -6.80
N GLY A 103 0.84 20.12 -6.26
CA GLY A 103 0.81 20.80 -4.96
C GLY A 103 -0.20 21.95 -4.98
N LEU A 104 -0.82 22.22 -3.83
CA LEU A 104 -1.70 23.38 -3.71
C LEU A 104 -0.90 24.67 -3.94
N PRO A 105 -1.50 25.69 -4.58
CA PRO A 105 -0.92 27.02 -4.67
C PRO A 105 -0.52 27.54 -3.27
N PRO A 106 0.60 28.28 -3.15
CA PRO A 106 1.11 28.75 -1.86
C PRO A 106 0.08 29.61 -1.11
N GLU A 107 -0.73 30.38 -1.83
CA GLU A 107 -1.83 31.19 -1.28
C GLU A 107 -2.89 30.34 -0.58
N ILE A 108 -3.27 29.20 -1.18
CA ILE A 108 -4.26 28.28 -0.62
C ILE A 108 -3.68 27.61 0.62
N THR A 109 -2.43 27.16 0.55
CA THR A 109 -1.73 26.55 1.69
C THR A 109 -1.63 27.51 2.88
N GLN A 110 -1.28 28.78 2.62
CA GLN A 110 -1.21 29.81 3.66
C GLN A 110 -2.58 30.10 4.28
N LYS A 111 -3.63 30.19 3.45
CA LYS A 111 -5.00 30.39 3.95
C LYS A 111 -5.45 29.22 4.83
N LEU A 112 -5.25 27.98 4.38
CA LEU A 112 -5.59 26.78 5.14
C LEU A 112 -4.83 26.72 6.48
N PHE A 113 -3.54 27.07 6.47
CA PHE A 113 -2.75 27.15 7.68
C PHE A 113 -3.36 28.13 8.69
N TRP A 114 -3.71 29.35 8.25
CA TRP A 114 -4.33 30.34 9.15
C TRP A 114 -5.70 29.90 9.65
N MET A 115 -6.51 29.25 8.81
CA MET A 115 -7.80 28.70 9.23
C MET A 115 -7.64 27.63 10.32
N ASP A 116 -6.66 26.74 10.18
CA ASP A 116 -6.33 25.73 11.19
C ASP A 116 -5.85 26.38 12.50
N GLN A 117 -5.03 27.43 12.43
CA GLN A 117 -4.60 28.18 13.61
C GLN A 117 -5.78 28.86 14.35
N VAL A 118 -6.69 29.50 13.61
CA VAL A 118 -7.89 30.13 14.19
C VAL A 118 -8.76 29.07 14.87
N HIS A 119 -9.03 27.96 14.19
CA HIS A 119 -9.83 26.88 14.76
C HIS A 119 -9.22 26.33 16.05
N ARG A 120 -7.91 26.11 16.08
CA ARG A 120 -7.21 25.66 17.29
C ARG A 120 -7.34 26.65 18.44
N ALA A 121 -7.22 27.95 18.15
CA ALA A 121 -7.38 28.99 19.17
C ALA A 121 -8.82 29.04 19.71
N GLU A 122 -9.82 28.88 18.84
CA GLU A 122 -11.23 28.81 19.24
C GLU A 122 -11.52 27.61 20.16
N VAL A 123 -10.97 26.43 19.82
CA VAL A 123 -11.08 25.22 20.64
C VAL A 123 -10.44 25.44 22.01
N GLN A 124 -9.24 26.02 22.06
CA GLN A 124 -8.57 26.30 23.34
C GLN A 124 -9.37 27.27 24.21
N LEU A 125 -9.95 28.30 23.61
CA LEU A 125 -10.79 29.26 24.34
C LEU A 125 -12.06 28.60 24.86
N ALA A 126 -12.70 27.74 24.07
CA ALA A 126 -13.87 26.98 24.50
C ALA A 126 -13.53 26.02 25.66
N GLU A 127 -12.38 25.35 25.60
CA GLU A 127 -11.90 24.50 26.70
C GLU A 127 -11.64 25.29 27.98
N GLN A 128 -11.04 26.48 27.88
CA GLN A 128 -10.82 27.36 29.03
C GLN A 128 -12.14 27.79 29.66
N ARG A 129 -13.10 28.27 28.85
CA ARG A 129 -14.43 28.64 29.34
C ARG A 129 -15.13 27.48 30.04
N ALA A 130 -15.07 26.28 29.48
CA ALA A 130 -15.65 25.10 30.09
C ALA A 130 -14.96 24.70 31.40
N ARG A 131 -13.65 24.94 31.56
CA ARG A 131 -12.93 24.74 32.83
C ARG A 131 -13.35 25.77 33.87
N ASP A 132 -13.37 27.06 33.51
CA ASP A 132 -13.78 28.14 34.41
C ASP A 132 -15.22 27.95 34.89
N GLU A 133 -16.13 27.53 34.01
CA GLU A 133 -17.52 27.22 34.37
C GLU A 133 -17.60 26.04 35.35
N ARG A 134 -16.79 24.99 35.17
CA ARG A 134 -16.71 23.87 36.12
C ARG A 134 -16.15 24.30 37.47
N GLU A 135 -15.13 25.16 37.48
CA GLU A 135 -14.54 25.68 38.72
C GLU A 135 -15.49 26.61 39.47
N ARG A 136 -16.22 27.48 38.75
CA ARG A 136 -17.29 28.30 39.33
C ARG A 136 -18.41 27.45 39.89
N ALA A 137 -18.91 26.49 39.12
CA ALA A 137 -19.94 25.56 39.58
C ALA A 137 -19.50 24.75 40.80
N SER A 138 -18.23 24.30 40.84
CA SER A 138 -17.66 23.60 42.00
C SER A 138 -17.53 24.53 43.21
N SER A 139 -17.14 25.78 43.00
CA SER A 139 -17.00 26.80 44.06
C SER A 139 -18.37 27.21 44.62
N GLU A 140 -19.37 27.42 43.77
CA GLU A 140 -20.76 27.67 44.16
C GLU A 140 -21.34 26.48 44.92
N GLN A 141 -21.07 25.25 44.46
CA GLN A 141 -21.50 24.04 45.14
C GLN A 141 -20.82 23.90 46.52
N GLN A 142 -19.54 24.22 46.66
CA GLN A 142 -18.84 24.23 47.95
C GLN A 142 -19.38 25.32 48.89
N GLY A 143 -19.64 26.53 48.39
CA GLY A 143 -20.25 27.62 49.17
C GLY A 143 -21.65 27.25 49.67
N TRP A 144 -22.46 26.63 48.80
CA TRP A 144 -23.77 26.09 49.17
C TRP A 144 -23.70 25.07 50.30
N TRP A 145 -22.74 24.13 50.26
CA TRP A 145 -22.52 23.18 51.36
C TRP A 145 -22.12 23.88 52.68
N TYR A 146 -21.33 24.96 52.62
CA TYR A 146 -20.96 25.75 53.79
C TYR A 146 -22.16 26.44 54.44
N ASP A 147 -23.11 26.93 53.65
CA ASP A 147 -24.32 27.57 54.18
C ASP A 147 -25.31 26.56 54.78
N VAL A 148 -25.44 25.36 54.18
CA VAL A 148 -26.31 24.29 54.69
C VAL A 148 -25.79 23.68 56.01
N LEU A 149 -24.47 23.60 56.17
CA LEU A 149 -23.84 23.03 57.38
C LEU A 149 -23.63 24.07 58.50
N LYS A 150 -23.97 25.34 58.26
CA LYS A 150 -23.84 26.39 59.27
C LYS A 150 -24.90 26.16 60.36
N PRO A 151 -24.52 25.91 61.61
CA PRO A 151 -25.51 25.79 62.67
C PRO A 151 -26.20 27.13 62.86
N GLU A 152 -27.54 27.16 62.82
CA GLU A 152 -28.32 28.33 63.24
C GLU A 152 -27.92 28.66 64.68
N SER A 153 -27.25 29.79 64.86
CA SER A 153 -26.96 30.33 66.19
C SER A 153 -28.29 30.77 66.80
N THR A 154 -28.95 29.84 67.49
CA THR A 154 -30.05 30.17 68.40
C THR A 154 -29.44 30.90 69.60
N GLU A 155 -29.36 32.23 69.52
CA GLU A 155 -29.24 33.10 70.69
C GLU A 155 -30.56 33.02 71.45
N GLY A 156 -30.65 32.03 72.35
CA GLY A 156 -31.68 31.97 73.39
C GLY A 156 -31.17 32.68 74.63
N ASP A 157 -31.77 33.83 74.94
CA ASP A 157 -31.71 34.48 76.25
C ASP A 157 -31.99 33.47 77.38
N PHE A 158 -31.01 33.24 78.25
CA PHE A 158 -31.21 32.54 79.52
C PHE A 158 -31.40 33.60 80.62
N PRO A 159 -32.57 33.68 81.29
CA PRO A 159 -32.73 34.57 82.43
C PRO A 159 -32.04 33.97 83.68
N SER A 160 -31.48 34.86 84.49
CA SER A 160 -30.72 34.60 85.73
C SER A 160 -31.57 34.04 86.88
#